data_AF-A0A7I7SCH2-F1
#
_entry.id   AF-A0A7I7SCH2-F1
#
_cell.length_a   1.000
_cell.length_b   1.000
_cell.length_c   1.000
_cell.angle_alpha   90.00
_cell.angle_beta   90.00
_cell.angle_gamma   90.00
#
_symmetry.space_group_name_H-M   'P 1'
#
loop_
_entity.id
_entity.type
_entity.pdbx_description
1 polymer ?
#
loop_
_entity_poly.entity_id
_entity_poly.type
_entity_poly.pdbx_seq_one_letter_code
_entity_poly.pdbx_strand_id
1 'polypeptide(L)'
;MIDSYSRGSVMLRVHRPTGSTEVKFTISRAEPLTADEVRRVNDELADYPSARGAHLARAAHEGRWEVRDASGVVLDHDGGDDTATLRWTGQV
;
A
#
# COMPACT_ATOMS: atom_id res chain seq x y z
N MET A 1 2.75 17.65 2.72
CA MET A 1 3.90 16.85 3.20
C MET A 1 4.02 15.59 2.33
N ILE A 2 5.23 15.19 1.98
CA ILE A 2 5.51 13.93 1.30
C ILE A 2 6.39 13.11 2.25
N ASP A 3 5.98 11.87 2.51
CA ASP A 3 6.80 10.87 3.17
C ASP A 3 7.09 9.72 2.21
N SER A 4 8.24 9.08 2.38
CA SER A 4 8.67 7.97 1.53
C SER A 4 9.43 6.93 2.34
N TYR A 5 8.88 5.73 2.39
CA TYR A 5 9.54 4.53 2.86
C TYR A 5 10.07 3.75 1.64
N SER A 6 11.33 3.32 1.69
CA SER A 6 11.95 2.53 0.61
C SER A 6 12.78 1.40 1.20
N ARG A 7 12.51 0.18 0.77
CA ARG A 7 13.24 -1.00 1.22
C ARG A 7 13.22 -2.11 0.18
N GLY A 8 14.41 -2.59 -0.17
CA GLY A 8 14.55 -3.64 -1.17
C GLY A 8 14.01 -3.18 -2.52
N SER A 9 13.08 -3.95 -3.07
CA SER A 9 12.43 -3.67 -4.35
C SER A 9 11.19 -2.77 -4.23
N VAL A 10 10.81 -2.37 -3.01
CA VAL A 10 9.53 -1.73 -2.69
C VAL A 10 9.72 -0.30 -2.21
N MET A 11 8.86 0.58 -2.70
CA MET A 11 8.74 1.97 -2.26
C MET A 11 7.29 2.30 -1.92
N LEU A 12 7.03 2.72 -0.69
CA LEU A 12 5.77 3.33 -0.26
C LEU A 12 5.94 4.84 -0.25
N ARG A 13 5.10 5.55 -1.01
CA ARG A 13 5.02 7.01 -1.02
C ARG A 13 3.71 7.47 -0.43
N VAL A 14 3.77 8.37 0.54
CA VAL A 14 2.62 8.98 1.20
C VAL A 14 2.61 10.47 0.88
N HIS A 15 1.54 10.95 0.26
CA HIS A 15 1.41 12.35 -0.11
C HIS A 15 0.14 12.95 0.50
N ARG A 16 0.32 13.90 1.42
CA ARG A 16 -0.75 14.74 1.96
C ARG A 16 -0.63 16.14 1.37
N PRO A 17 -1.50 16.53 0.42
CA PRO A 17 -1.56 17.90 -0.08
C PRO A 17 -1.86 18.88 1.07
N THR A 18 -1.24 20.06 1.05
CA THR A 18 -1.50 21.10 2.07
C THR A 18 -2.96 21.53 1.99
N GLY A 19 -3.65 21.53 3.14
CA GLY A 19 -5.07 21.90 3.23
C GLY A 19 -6.06 20.81 2.80
N SER A 20 -5.60 19.60 2.49
CA SER A 20 -6.48 18.46 2.20
C SER A 20 -6.61 17.51 3.39
N THR A 21 -7.81 16.94 3.57
CA THR A 21 -8.05 15.81 4.47
C THR A 21 -7.71 14.47 3.82
N GLU A 22 -7.42 14.47 2.51
CA GLU A 22 -7.04 13.28 1.76
C GLU A 22 -5.53 13.04 1.79
N VAL A 23 -5.16 11.77 1.95
CA VAL A 23 -3.77 11.31 1.91
C VAL A 23 -3.66 10.24 0.83
N LYS A 24 -2.80 10.49 -0.16
CA LYS A 24 -2.56 9.55 -1.26
C LYS A 24 -1.43 8.60 -0.88
N PHE A 25 -1.68 7.31 -1.02
CA PHE A 25 -0.70 6.26 -0.82
C PHE A 25 -0.35 5.63 -2.16
N THR A 26 0.91 5.26 -2.34
CA THR A 26 1.40 4.63 -3.57
C THR A 26 2.47 3.62 -3.21
N ILE A 27 2.26 2.35 -3.56
CA ILE A 27 3.26 1.28 -3.42
C ILE A 27 3.77 0.95 -4.82
N SER A 28 5.06 1.22 -5.06
CA SER A 28 5.78 0.84 -6.26
C SER A 28 6.69 -0.36 -5.98
N ARG A 29 6.76 -1.29 -6.93
CA ARG A 29 7.50 -2.55 -6.82
C ARG A 29 8.35 -2.73 -8.07
N ALA A 30 9.63 -3.05 -7.89
CA ALA A 30 10.53 -3.40 -9.00
C ALA A 30 10.58 -4.91 -9.26
N GLU A 31 10.22 -5.72 -8.26
CA GLU A 31 10.24 -7.18 -8.28
C GLU A 31 9.02 -7.73 -7.51
N PRO A 32 8.68 -9.02 -7.66
CA PRO A 32 7.64 -9.65 -6.86
C PRO A 32 7.89 -9.53 -5.35
N LEU A 33 6.84 -9.23 -4.59
CA LEU A 33 6.93 -9.05 -3.14
C LEU A 33 7.33 -10.33 -2.41
N THR A 34 8.33 -10.22 -1.56
CA THR A 34 8.67 -11.25 -0.57
C THR A 34 7.80 -11.12 0.69
N ALA A 35 7.69 -12.19 1.47
CA ALA A 35 6.92 -12.17 2.73
C ALA A 35 7.45 -11.15 3.75
N ASP A 36 8.77 -10.91 3.79
CA ASP A 36 9.36 -9.93 4.69
C ASP A 36 9.10 -8.48 4.23
N GLU A 37 9.12 -8.22 2.92
CA GLU A 37 8.72 -6.92 2.37
C GLU A 37 7.25 -6.61 2.67
N VAL A 38 6.36 -7.59 2.50
CA VAL A 38 4.92 -7.44 2.83
C VAL A 38 4.75 -7.11 4.30
N ARG A 39 5.40 -7.86 5.20
CA ARG A 39 5.34 -7.62 6.63
C ARG A 39 5.76 -6.18 6.96
N ARG A 40 6.89 -5.73 6.43
CA ARG A 40 7.41 -4.38 6.71
C ARG A 40 6.53 -3.27 6.14
N VAL A 41 6.00 -3.45 4.93
CA VAL A 41 5.05 -2.47 4.36
C VAL A 41 3.79 -2.39 5.22
N ASN A 42 3.30 -3.52 5.72
CA ASN A 42 2.13 -3.53 6.62
C ASN A 42 2.43 -2.88 7.97
N ASP A 43 3.62 -3.13 8.54
CA ASP A 43 4.09 -2.46 9.76
C ASP A 43 4.16 -0.93 9.53
N GLU A 44 4.76 -0.49 8.43
CA GLU A 44 4.86 0.92 8.05
C GLU A 44 3.47 1.54 7.84
N LEU A 45 2.54 0.85 7.16
CA LEU A 45 1.17 1.34 6.95
C LEU A 45 0.39 1.51 8.25
N ALA A 46 0.66 0.67 9.26
CA ALA A 46 0.00 0.75 10.56
C ALA A 46 0.34 2.06 11.31
N ASP A 47 1.49 2.67 11.01
CA ASP A 47 1.92 3.95 11.60
C ASP A 47 1.20 5.17 10.99
N TYR A 48 0.43 4.99 9.91
CA TYR A 48 -0.35 6.08 9.29
C TYR A 48 -1.84 5.97 9.66
N PRO A 49 -2.37 6.84 10.55
CA PRO A 49 -3.80 6.85 10.88
C PRO A 49 -4.70 7.00 9.65
N SER A 50 -4.23 7.78 8.66
CA SER A 50 -4.98 8.00 7.41
C SER A 50 -5.07 6.77 6.51
N ALA A 51 -4.28 5.71 6.75
CA ALA A 51 -4.37 4.47 6.00
C ALA A 51 -5.59 3.62 6.36
N ARG A 52 -6.36 3.96 7.41
CA ARG A 52 -7.59 3.24 7.83
C ARG A 52 -7.39 1.72 8.02
N GLY A 53 -6.23 1.32 8.54
CA GLY A 53 -5.86 -0.09 8.67
C GLY A 53 -5.64 -0.80 7.32
N ALA A 54 -5.28 -0.04 6.27
CA ALA A 54 -4.90 -0.60 5.00
C ALA A 54 -3.68 -1.53 5.15
N HIS A 55 -3.74 -2.67 4.48
CA HIS A 55 -2.66 -3.65 4.48
C HIS A 55 -2.61 -4.38 3.14
N LEU A 56 -1.41 -4.83 2.77
CA LEU A 56 -1.19 -5.75 1.67
C LEU A 56 -1.63 -7.16 2.07
N ALA A 57 -2.45 -7.75 1.21
CA ALA A 57 -2.92 -9.12 1.31
C ALA A 57 -2.80 -9.81 -0.05
N ARG A 58 -2.56 -11.12 -0.04
CA ARG A 58 -2.56 -11.94 -1.26
C ARG A 58 -3.95 -12.50 -1.51
N ALA A 59 -4.48 -12.32 -2.71
CA ALA A 59 -5.75 -12.91 -3.11
C ALA A 59 -5.60 -14.43 -3.22
N ALA A 60 -6.37 -15.17 -2.41
CA ALA A 60 -6.23 -16.63 -2.28
C ALA A 60 -6.44 -17.40 -3.60
N HIS A 61 -7.29 -16.90 -4.51
CA HIS A 61 -7.65 -17.59 -5.75
C HIS A 61 -6.82 -17.18 -6.96
N GLU A 62 -6.31 -15.95 -6.98
CA GLU A 62 -5.72 -15.35 -8.18
C GLU A 62 -4.24 -15.03 -8.03
N GLY A 63 -3.68 -15.20 -6.82
CA GLY A 63 -2.25 -15.02 -6.55
C GLY A 63 -1.76 -13.57 -6.57
N ARG A 64 -2.59 -12.62 -7.04
CA ARG A 64 -2.37 -11.17 -7.06
C ARG A 64 -2.30 -10.54 -5.68
N TRP A 65 -1.59 -9.42 -5.58
CA TRP A 65 -1.57 -8.58 -4.40
C TRP A 65 -2.69 -7.55 -4.43
N GLU A 66 -3.31 -7.36 -3.27
CA GLU A 66 -4.37 -6.39 -3.02
C GLU A 66 -4.02 -5.53 -1.83
N VAL A 67 -4.35 -4.24 -1.90
CA VAL A 67 -4.44 -3.39 -0.73
C VAL A 67 -5.87 -3.48 -0.22
N ARG A 68 -6.05 -3.89 1.03
CA ARG A 68 -7.37 -3.98 1.66
C ARG A 68 -7.45 -3.08 2.87
N ASP A 69 -8.60 -2.47 3.11
CA ASP A 69 -8.84 -1.76 4.36
C ASP A 69 -9.12 -2.71 5.54
N ALA A 70 -9.30 -2.15 6.74
CA ALA A 70 -9.59 -2.94 7.95
C ALA A 70 -10.90 -3.75 7.87
N SER A 71 -11.84 -3.37 6.99
CA SER A 71 -13.10 -4.11 6.76
C SER A 71 -12.96 -5.22 5.71
N GLY A 72 -11.80 -5.30 5.04
CA GLY A 72 -11.51 -6.25 3.98
C GLY A 72 -11.91 -5.78 2.58
N VAL A 73 -12.32 -4.52 2.42
CA VAL A 73 -12.62 -3.94 1.10
C VAL A 73 -11.32 -3.74 0.34
N VAL A 74 -11.28 -4.20 -0.91
CA VAL A 74 -10.14 -3.99 -1.82
C VAL A 74 -10.13 -2.52 -2.24
N LEU A 75 -9.06 -1.81 -1.88
CA LEU A 75 -8.81 -0.42 -2.24
C LEU A 75 -8.08 -0.32 -3.58
N ASP A 76 -7.17 -1.26 -3.85
CA ASP A 76 -6.50 -1.44 -5.14
C ASP A 76 -5.89 -2.84 -5.27
N HIS A 77 -5.54 -3.26 -6.48
CA HIS A 77 -4.92 -4.56 -6.74
C HIS A 77 -3.99 -4.53 -7.95
N ASP A 78 -3.04 -5.45 -8.02
CA ASP A 78 -2.02 -5.43 -9.06
C ASP A 78 -2.43 -6.07 -10.39
N GLY A 79 -3.64 -6.65 -10.45
CA GLY A 79 -4.15 -7.29 -11.66
C GLY A 79 -3.34 -8.51 -12.11
N GLY A 80 -2.49 -9.07 -11.25
CA GLY A 80 -1.57 -10.16 -11.57
C GLY A 80 -0.22 -9.72 -12.15
N ASP A 81 0.04 -8.41 -12.23
CA ASP A 81 1.36 -7.88 -12.57
C ASP A 81 2.15 -7.56 -11.29
N ASP A 82 3.17 -8.37 -11.00
CA ASP A 82 4.01 -8.22 -9.81
C ASP A 82 4.77 -6.88 -9.73
N THR A 83 4.86 -6.14 -10.83
CA THR A 83 5.51 -4.82 -10.91
C THR A 83 4.51 -3.65 -10.95
N ALA A 84 3.20 -3.94 -11.01
CA ALA A 84 2.19 -2.91 -11.00
C ALA A 84 2.27 -2.05 -9.72
N THR A 85 1.93 -0.78 -9.88
CA THR A 85 1.89 0.16 -8.76
C THR A 85 0.49 0.16 -8.15
N LEU A 86 0.42 0.00 -6.83
CA LEU A 86 -0.83 0.05 -6.07
C LEU A 86 -1.05 1.47 -5.52
N ARG A 87 -2.27 2.01 -5.62
CA ARG A 87 -2.62 3.39 -5.30
C ARG A 87 -4.01 3.49 -4.68
N TRP A 88 -4.10 4.20 -3.57
CA TRP A 88 -5.38 4.53 -2.96
C TRP A 88 -5.33 5.86 -2.20
N THR A 89 -6.51 6.34 -1.81
CA THR A 89 -6.66 7.54 -1.00
C THR A 89 -7.22 7.17 0.37
N GLY A 90 -6.51 7.58 1.41
CA GLY A 90 -6.97 7.56 2.79
C GLY A 90 -7.49 8.93 3.23
N GLN A 91 -8.11 8.99 4.40
CA GLN A 91 -8.58 10.25 5.01
C GLN A 91 -8.09 10.34 6.45
N VAL A 92 -7.67 11.54 6.86
CA VAL A 92 -7.30 11.86 8.26
C VAL A 92 -8.55 12.08 9.10
#